data_AF-A0A8T2D7A3-F1
#
_entry.id   AF-A0A8T2D7A3-F1
#
_cell.length_a   1.000
_cell.length_b   1.000
_cell.length_c   1.000
_cell.angle_alpha   90.00
_cell.angle_beta   90.00
_cell.angle_gamma   90.00
#
_symmetry.space_group_name_H-M   'P 1'
#
loop_
_entity.id
_entity.type
_entity.pdbx_description
1 polymer ?
#
loop_
_entity_poly.entity_id
_entity_poly.type
_entity_poly.pdbx_seq_one_letter_code
_entity_poly.pdbx_strand_id
1 'polypeptide(L)'
;MLALFLSSSSYPTLSFLSRSVTLNLARRTTLSALTMSMNLKTHAFAGNPLKSKTPKSTDPFSPTSAFESLKTLIPVIPNHSTPSPDFKVLPFSKGRPLVFSSGGDANTTPIWHLGWVSLADCKVLLASCGVDLNEDSLVYLGPKLEEDLVYWAVDLAEDGFVSELGGRKLCFVELRTLMVAADWADQRAMDELAIAGNARALLEWHNVSQFCGSCGSKTFPKEAGRRKQCSDETCRKRVYPRVDPVVIMLVIDRENDRALLSRQSRYVPRMWSCLAGFIEPGESLEEAVRRETWEETGIEVGDVVYHSSQPWPVGPSSMPCQLMLGFFAFAKTLNINVDKEELEDAQWHSREEVKKALAVAEYRKAQRTAAAKVEQICKGVERSQSLSTDFNLESGELAPMFIPGPFAIAHHLISAWVNQAPDDVHSKQQAGVSLSSL
;
A
#
# COMPACT_ATOMS: atom_id res chain seq x y z
N MET A 1 -52.61 29.71 14.44
CA MET A 1 -51.44 30.55 14.14
C MET A 1 -50.76 29.97 12.89
N LEU A 2 -51.44 29.96 11.73
CA LEU A 2 -51.54 31.01 10.68
C LEU A 2 -50.14 31.47 10.21
N ALA A 3 -49.58 31.12 9.04
CA ALA A 3 -50.02 31.16 7.63
C ALA A 3 -50.31 32.59 7.10
N LEU A 4 -49.35 33.21 6.39
CA LEU A 4 -49.46 34.40 5.51
C LEU A 4 -48.15 34.47 4.66
N PHE A 5 -48.06 34.82 3.37
CA PHE A 5 -48.96 35.04 2.24
C PHE A 5 -48.08 35.04 0.97
N LEU A 6 -48.56 34.45 -0.13
CA LEU A 6 -48.13 34.75 -1.50
C LEU A 6 -48.87 36.02 -1.96
N SER A 7 -48.20 36.91 -2.70
CA SER A 7 -48.88 37.81 -3.63
C SER A 7 -47.99 38.15 -4.83
N SER A 8 -48.63 38.28 -5.98
CA SER A 8 -48.09 38.42 -7.33
C SER A 8 -48.38 39.80 -7.94
N SER A 9 -47.71 40.08 -9.07
CA SER A 9 -47.87 41.20 -10.02
C SER A 9 -47.27 42.55 -9.57
N SER A 10 -46.48 43.28 -10.36
CA SER A 10 -46.73 43.68 -11.76
C SER A 10 -45.44 44.13 -12.46
N TYR A 11 -45.33 43.92 -13.77
CA TYR A 11 -44.33 44.57 -14.64
C TYR A 11 -44.71 46.04 -14.91
N PRO A 12 -43.71 46.92 -15.12
CA PRO A 12 -43.65 47.56 -16.42
C PRO A 12 -42.22 47.65 -17.01
N THR A 13 -42.20 48.04 -18.28
CA THR A 13 -41.13 48.02 -19.27
C THR A 13 -40.17 49.22 -19.24
N LEU A 14 -39.01 49.03 -19.90
CA LEU A 14 -38.12 50.01 -20.55
C LEU A 14 -37.20 50.91 -19.69
N SER A 15 -35.89 50.68 -19.78
CA SER A 15 -35.00 51.41 -20.72
C SER A 15 -33.53 51.09 -20.45
N PHE A 16 -32.79 50.79 -21.53
CA PHE A 16 -31.34 50.66 -21.52
C PHE A 16 -30.70 52.04 -21.33
N LEU A 17 -29.83 52.18 -20.32
CA LEU A 17 -28.84 53.24 -20.27
C LEU A 17 -27.48 52.61 -19.96
N SER A 18 -26.70 52.47 -21.03
CA SER A 18 -25.29 52.14 -21.01
C SER A 18 -24.52 53.20 -20.23
N ARG A 19 -23.88 52.79 -19.13
CA ARG A 19 -22.73 53.51 -18.56
C ARG A 19 -21.56 52.54 -18.51
N SER A 20 -20.60 52.76 -19.40
CA SER A 20 -19.31 52.10 -19.36
C SER A 20 -18.55 52.55 -18.11
N VAL A 21 -18.25 51.61 -17.22
CA VAL A 21 -17.21 51.78 -16.21
C VAL A 21 -16.07 50.85 -16.60
N THR A 22 -15.01 51.46 -17.12
CA THR A 22 -13.76 50.81 -17.48
C THR A 22 -13.05 50.38 -16.20
N LEU A 23 -13.11 49.09 -15.85
CA LEU A 23 -12.35 48.52 -14.75
C LEU A 23 -10.95 48.13 -15.25
N ASN A 24 -9.96 48.88 -14.75
CA ASN A 24 -8.54 48.62 -14.96
C ASN A 24 -8.16 47.22 -14.46
N LEU A 25 -7.76 46.37 -15.40
CA LEU A 25 -7.27 45.02 -15.14
C LEU A 25 -5.78 45.08 -14.75
N ALA A 26 -5.48 45.24 -13.46
CA ALA A 26 -4.11 45.11 -12.96
C ALA A 26 -4.05 44.72 -11.47
N ARG A 27 -4.23 43.43 -11.18
CA ARG A 27 -3.47 42.66 -10.17
C ARG A 27 -3.90 41.20 -10.24
N ARG A 28 -3.15 40.39 -10.99
CA ARG A 28 -3.15 38.93 -10.79
C ARG A 28 -2.47 38.66 -9.46
N THR A 29 -3.24 38.56 -8.38
CA THR A 29 -2.82 37.77 -7.22
C THR A 29 -2.82 36.32 -7.66
N THR A 30 -1.63 35.81 -7.98
CA THR A 30 -1.39 34.38 -8.13
C THR A 30 -1.65 33.72 -6.78
N LEU A 31 -2.83 33.12 -6.60
CA LEU A 31 -2.99 32.05 -5.62
C LEU A 31 -1.94 31.00 -5.98
N SER A 32 -0.90 30.89 -5.16
CA SER A 32 -0.06 29.70 -5.13
C SER A 32 -0.99 28.54 -4.87
N ALA A 33 -1.23 27.74 -5.90
CA ALA A 33 -1.95 26.50 -5.74
C ALA A 33 -1.11 25.66 -4.77
N LEU A 34 -1.59 25.49 -3.54
CA LEU A 34 -1.28 24.32 -2.72
C LEU A 34 -1.88 23.09 -3.44
N THR A 35 -1.38 22.78 -4.63
CA THR A 35 -1.54 21.46 -5.20
C THR A 35 -0.84 20.53 -4.23
N MET A 36 -1.62 19.70 -3.54
CA MET A 36 -1.13 18.45 -2.98
C MET A 36 -0.53 17.68 -4.15
N SER A 37 0.76 17.90 -4.42
CA SER A 37 1.52 17.08 -5.34
C SER A 37 1.64 15.73 -4.66
N MET A 38 0.68 14.84 -4.92
CA MET A 38 0.84 13.43 -4.59
C MET A 38 2.08 12.95 -5.34
N ASN A 39 3.19 12.86 -4.62
CA ASN A 39 4.40 12.26 -5.17
C ASN A 39 4.13 10.75 -5.27
N LEU A 40 3.54 10.32 -6.38
CA LEU A 40 3.23 8.92 -6.68
C LEU A 40 4.50 8.10 -7.00
N LYS A 41 5.70 8.67 -6.87
CA LYS A 41 6.93 7.91 -7.08
C LYS A 41 7.13 6.91 -5.94
N THR A 42 6.94 5.64 -6.32
CA THR A 42 7.73 4.47 -5.90
C THR A 42 7.66 4.03 -4.44
N HIS A 43 6.48 4.03 -3.82
CA HIS A 43 6.25 3.16 -2.65
C HIS A 43 5.98 1.73 -3.14
N ALA A 44 6.54 0.72 -2.47
CA ALA A 44 6.07 -0.65 -2.69
C ALA A 44 4.56 -0.73 -2.39
N PHE A 45 3.85 -1.58 -3.13
CA PHE A 45 2.41 -1.82 -2.99
C PHE A 45 1.45 -0.69 -3.39
N ALA A 46 1.95 0.49 -3.75
CA ALA A 46 1.14 1.60 -4.24
C ALA A 46 1.07 1.63 -5.79
N GLY A 47 0.06 2.29 -6.35
CA GLY A 47 -0.01 2.50 -7.81
C GLY A 47 -0.48 1.29 -8.62
N ASN A 48 -1.28 0.40 -8.03
CA ASN A 48 -1.75 -0.83 -8.70
C ASN A 48 -2.38 -0.53 -10.08
N PRO A 49 -1.78 -0.99 -11.20
CA PRO A 49 -2.22 -0.64 -12.55
C PRO A 49 -3.59 -1.22 -12.90
N LEU A 50 -3.98 -2.36 -12.29
CA LEU A 50 -5.25 -3.04 -12.52
C LEU A 50 -6.46 -2.30 -11.91
N LYS A 51 -6.21 -1.30 -11.05
CA LYS A 51 -7.26 -0.49 -10.42
C LYS A 51 -7.51 0.87 -11.08
N SER A 52 -6.74 1.22 -12.11
CA SER A 52 -6.76 2.55 -12.74
C SER A 52 -8.07 2.86 -13.49
N LYS A 53 -8.77 1.84 -14.03
CA LYS A 53 -10.03 1.99 -14.77
C LYS A 53 -11.00 0.91 -14.32
N THR A 54 -11.95 1.25 -13.44
CA THR A 54 -13.02 0.31 -13.07
C THR A 54 -14.07 0.29 -14.19
N PRO A 55 -14.34 -0.86 -14.84
CA PRO A 55 -15.37 -0.95 -15.86
C PRO A 55 -16.76 -0.66 -15.28
N LYS A 56 -17.67 -0.15 -16.12
CA LYS A 56 -19.08 0.02 -15.73
C LYS A 56 -19.69 -1.35 -15.45
N SER A 57 -20.73 -1.42 -14.62
CA SER A 57 -21.36 -2.70 -14.24
C SER A 57 -21.92 -3.50 -15.42
N THR A 58 -22.19 -2.86 -16.56
CA THR A 58 -22.67 -3.50 -17.80
C THR A 58 -21.56 -4.00 -18.70
N ASP A 59 -20.31 -3.72 -18.36
CA ASP A 59 -19.13 -4.06 -19.14
C ASP A 59 -18.77 -5.56 -18.92
N PRO A 60 -18.40 -6.33 -19.97
CA PRO A 60 -17.93 -7.71 -19.82
C PRO A 60 -16.73 -7.86 -18.87
N PHE A 61 -15.89 -6.83 -18.73
CA PHE A 61 -14.73 -6.83 -17.83
C PHE A 61 -15.08 -6.46 -16.39
N SER A 62 -16.33 -6.06 -16.12
CA SER A 62 -16.76 -5.70 -14.78
C SER A 62 -16.64 -6.90 -13.83
N PRO A 63 -16.45 -6.67 -12.51
CA PRO A 63 -16.36 -7.76 -11.55
C PRO A 63 -17.54 -8.73 -11.63
N THR A 64 -18.76 -8.21 -11.80
CA THR A 64 -19.98 -9.02 -11.88
C THR A 64 -20.01 -9.86 -13.15
N SER A 65 -19.78 -9.25 -14.32
CA SER A 65 -19.78 -9.95 -15.60
C SER A 65 -18.68 -11.01 -15.66
N ALA A 66 -17.46 -10.65 -15.26
CA ALA A 66 -16.32 -11.55 -15.26
C ALA A 66 -16.54 -12.76 -14.33
N PHE A 67 -17.21 -12.56 -13.18
CA PHE A 67 -17.56 -13.63 -12.26
C PHE A 67 -18.61 -14.59 -12.83
N GLU A 68 -19.62 -14.08 -13.54
CA GLU A 68 -20.60 -14.96 -14.21
C GLU A 68 -19.95 -15.74 -15.36
N SER A 69 -19.06 -15.11 -16.14
CA SER A 69 -18.24 -15.82 -17.14
C SER A 69 -17.40 -16.92 -16.50
N LEU A 70 -16.75 -16.63 -15.37
CA LEU A 70 -15.94 -17.60 -14.63
C LEU A 70 -16.75 -18.85 -14.21
N LYS A 71 -17.97 -18.68 -13.68
CA LYS A 71 -18.87 -19.79 -13.32
C LYS A 71 -19.21 -20.69 -14.50
N THR A 72 -19.43 -20.11 -15.68
CA THR A 72 -19.74 -20.89 -16.88
C THR A 72 -18.51 -21.66 -17.41
N LEU A 73 -17.31 -21.15 -17.17
CA LEU A 73 -16.07 -21.70 -17.71
C LEU A 73 -15.47 -22.81 -16.85
N ILE A 74 -15.48 -22.69 -15.52
CA ILE A 74 -14.89 -23.68 -14.60
C ILE A 74 -15.34 -25.14 -14.87
N PRO A 75 -16.64 -25.42 -15.11
CA PRO A 75 -17.12 -26.78 -15.37
C PRO A 75 -16.63 -27.37 -16.70
N VAL A 76 -16.31 -26.54 -17.70
CA VAL A 76 -16.07 -26.99 -19.08
C VAL A 76 -14.59 -26.97 -19.51
N ILE A 77 -13.68 -26.52 -18.65
CA ILE A 77 -12.22 -26.64 -18.84
C ILE A 77 -11.81 -28.12 -18.98
N PRO A 78 -11.03 -28.53 -20.00
CA PRO A 78 -10.29 -27.71 -20.99
C PRO A 78 -10.94 -27.62 -22.39
N ASN A 79 -12.20 -28.05 -22.54
CA ASN A 79 -12.77 -28.48 -23.82
C ASN A 79 -13.32 -27.37 -24.74
N HIS A 80 -13.08 -26.09 -24.44
CA HIS A 80 -13.54 -24.96 -25.27
C HIS A 80 -12.43 -23.93 -25.55
N SER A 81 -12.59 -23.25 -26.69
CA SER A 81 -11.81 -22.11 -27.17
C SER A 81 -11.51 -21.08 -26.07
N THR A 82 -10.34 -20.44 -26.15
CA THR A 82 -9.92 -19.34 -25.26
C THR A 82 -11.04 -18.32 -25.09
N PRO A 83 -11.59 -18.14 -23.87
CA PRO A 83 -12.67 -17.21 -23.64
C PRO A 83 -12.21 -15.78 -23.95
N SER A 84 -13.14 -14.93 -24.39
CA SER A 84 -12.97 -13.48 -24.45
C SER A 84 -13.92 -12.88 -23.41
N PRO A 85 -13.41 -12.23 -22.35
CA PRO A 85 -11.99 -12.02 -22.06
C PRO A 85 -11.25 -13.28 -21.58
N ASP A 86 -9.93 -13.32 -21.79
CA ASP A 86 -9.07 -14.39 -21.25
C ASP A 86 -8.75 -14.13 -19.77
N PHE A 87 -8.50 -15.21 -19.03
CA PHE A 87 -8.34 -15.19 -17.58
C PHE A 87 -6.95 -15.63 -17.13
N LYS A 88 -6.30 -14.74 -16.38
CA LYS A 88 -5.04 -15.04 -15.69
C LYS A 88 -5.29 -15.12 -14.20
N VAL A 89 -4.80 -16.19 -13.60
CA VAL A 89 -4.90 -16.42 -12.15
C VAL A 89 -3.50 -16.31 -11.55
N LEU A 90 -3.37 -15.60 -10.44
CA LEU A 90 -2.17 -15.59 -9.59
C LEU A 90 -2.41 -16.52 -8.39
N PRO A 91 -1.77 -17.71 -8.36
CA PRO A 91 -1.86 -18.60 -7.21
C PRO A 91 -1.08 -18.04 -6.03
N PHE A 92 -1.60 -18.28 -4.83
CA PHE A 92 -0.94 -18.05 -3.55
C PHE A 92 -0.87 -19.35 -2.76
N SER A 93 0.13 -19.46 -1.89
CA SER A 93 0.18 -20.51 -0.87
C SER A 93 0.48 -19.88 0.47
N LYS A 94 -0.53 -19.84 1.36
CA LYS A 94 -0.41 -19.25 2.71
C LYS A 94 0.06 -17.78 2.63
N GLY A 95 -0.59 -17.00 1.78
CA GLY A 95 -0.26 -15.58 1.56
C GLY A 95 1.03 -15.30 0.76
N ARG A 96 1.74 -16.32 0.27
CA ARG A 96 2.92 -16.17 -0.60
C ARG A 96 2.50 -16.25 -2.08
N PRO A 97 2.73 -15.24 -2.92
CA PRO A 97 2.45 -15.33 -4.35
C PRO A 97 3.37 -16.33 -5.07
N LEU A 98 2.84 -16.96 -6.11
CA LEU A 98 3.64 -17.70 -7.08
C LEU A 98 4.46 -16.72 -7.91
N VAL A 99 5.75 -16.98 -8.06
CA VAL A 99 6.69 -16.17 -8.85
C VAL A 99 7.63 -17.06 -9.65
N PHE A 100 8.30 -16.49 -10.64
CA PHE A 100 9.47 -17.08 -11.29
C PHE A 100 10.58 -16.03 -11.40
N SER A 101 11.82 -16.49 -11.58
CA SER A 101 12.97 -15.60 -11.81
C SER A 101 13.45 -15.71 -13.25
N SER A 102 13.93 -14.60 -13.81
CA SER A 102 14.58 -14.51 -15.12
C SER A 102 15.89 -13.72 -15.03
N GLY A 103 16.85 -14.03 -15.91
CA GLY A 103 18.19 -13.43 -15.90
C GLY A 103 19.11 -14.05 -14.83
N GLY A 104 20.18 -14.72 -15.28
CA GLY A 104 21.10 -15.49 -14.41
C GLY A 104 22.54 -15.52 -14.91
N ASP A 105 22.96 -14.53 -15.70
CA ASP A 105 24.38 -14.36 -16.01
C ASP A 105 25.07 -13.72 -14.81
N ALA A 106 26.33 -14.09 -14.56
CA ALA A 106 27.09 -13.76 -13.34
C ALA A 106 27.17 -12.25 -12.96
N ASN A 107 26.77 -11.34 -13.87
CA ASN A 107 26.84 -9.89 -13.69
C ASN A 107 25.48 -9.17 -13.59
N THR A 108 24.35 -9.85 -13.76
CA THR A 108 23.00 -9.22 -13.71
C THR A 108 22.22 -9.68 -12.49
N THR A 109 21.54 -8.73 -11.83
CA THR A 109 20.68 -9.05 -10.68
C THR A 109 19.45 -9.82 -11.19
N PRO A 110 19.09 -10.96 -10.59
CA PRO A 110 17.92 -11.73 -11.01
C PRO A 110 16.64 -10.90 -10.92
N ILE A 111 15.80 -11.00 -11.93
CA ILE A 111 14.51 -10.29 -12.00
C ILE A 111 13.41 -11.30 -11.72
N TRP A 112 12.64 -11.07 -10.66
CA TRP A 112 11.47 -11.87 -10.35
C TRP A 112 10.24 -11.33 -11.08
N HIS A 113 9.30 -12.23 -11.34
CA HIS A 113 8.02 -11.93 -11.98
C HIS A 113 6.89 -12.72 -11.33
N LEU A 114 5.67 -12.16 -11.34
CA LEU A 114 4.48 -12.89 -10.92
C LEU A 114 4.19 -14.10 -11.83
N GLY A 115 3.96 -15.24 -11.20
CA GLY A 115 3.66 -16.53 -11.82
C GLY A 115 2.21 -16.65 -12.25
N TRP A 116 1.79 -15.83 -13.21
CA TRP A 116 0.44 -15.91 -13.79
C TRP A 116 0.22 -17.23 -14.53
N VAL A 117 -0.88 -17.92 -14.21
CA VAL A 117 -1.27 -19.18 -14.86
C VAL A 117 -2.61 -19.02 -15.57
N SER A 118 -2.89 -19.90 -16.53
CA SER A 118 -4.24 -19.97 -17.12
C SER A 118 -5.24 -20.55 -16.11
N LEU A 119 -6.53 -20.34 -16.34
CA LEU A 119 -7.57 -20.97 -15.52
C LEU A 119 -7.48 -22.52 -15.56
N ALA A 120 -7.05 -23.09 -16.70
CA ALA A 120 -6.86 -24.53 -16.86
C ALA A 120 -5.70 -25.05 -16.01
N ASP A 121 -4.55 -24.38 -16.07
CA ASP A 121 -3.38 -24.73 -15.25
C ASP A 121 -3.70 -24.56 -13.76
N CYS A 122 -4.45 -23.51 -13.39
CA CYS A 122 -4.90 -23.30 -12.02
C CYS A 122 -5.75 -24.46 -11.49
N LYS A 123 -6.67 -24.98 -12.32
CA LYS A 123 -7.48 -26.16 -11.98
C LYS A 123 -6.61 -27.39 -11.73
N VAL A 124 -5.59 -27.61 -12.57
CA VAL A 124 -4.63 -28.72 -12.39
C VAL A 124 -3.81 -28.56 -11.11
N LEU A 125 -3.35 -27.35 -10.81
CA LEU A 125 -2.58 -27.03 -9.59
C LEU A 125 -3.39 -27.24 -8.30
N LEU A 126 -4.67 -26.86 -8.29
CA LEU A 126 -5.55 -27.10 -7.15
C LEU A 126 -5.85 -28.59 -6.98
N ALA A 127 -6.12 -29.30 -8.08
CA ALA A 127 -6.38 -30.73 -8.06
C ALA A 127 -5.19 -31.54 -7.50
N SER A 128 -3.94 -31.14 -7.80
CA SER A 128 -2.76 -31.78 -7.21
C SER A 128 -2.62 -31.54 -5.70
N CYS A 129 -3.26 -30.49 -5.18
CA CYS A 129 -3.38 -30.20 -3.75
C CYS A 129 -4.62 -30.85 -3.12
N GLY A 130 -5.41 -31.63 -3.87
CA GLY A 130 -6.64 -32.26 -3.40
C GLY A 130 -7.82 -31.28 -3.21
N VAL A 131 -7.75 -30.11 -3.84
CA VAL A 131 -8.79 -29.07 -3.78
C VAL A 131 -9.40 -28.87 -5.16
N ASP A 132 -10.72 -28.78 -5.25
CA ASP A 132 -11.38 -28.42 -6.50
C ASP A 132 -11.42 -26.90 -6.69
N LEU A 133 -11.23 -26.45 -7.93
CA LEU A 133 -11.39 -25.04 -8.30
C LEU A 133 -12.87 -24.64 -8.17
N ASN A 134 -13.13 -23.67 -7.30
CA ASN A 134 -14.45 -23.08 -7.06
C ASN A 134 -14.40 -21.59 -7.41
N GLU A 135 -15.43 -21.06 -8.08
CA GLU A 135 -15.53 -19.63 -8.34
C GLU A 135 -15.43 -18.78 -7.07
N ASP A 136 -15.96 -19.25 -5.95
CA ASP A 136 -15.98 -18.52 -4.68
C ASP A 136 -14.58 -18.45 -4.02
N SER A 137 -13.62 -19.27 -4.43
CA SER A 137 -12.24 -19.16 -3.92
C SER A 137 -11.40 -18.11 -4.65
N LEU A 138 -11.90 -17.56 -5.77
CA LEU A 138 -11.21 -16.57 -6.59
C LEU A 138 -11.59 -15.15 -6.19
N VAL A 139 -10.59 -14.27 -6.17
CA VAL A 139 -10.77 -12.82 -5.97
C VAL A 139 -10.41 -12.05 -7.22
N TYR A 140 -11.29 -11.15 -7.63
CA TYR A 140 -11.07 -10.28 -8.79
C TYR A 140 -10.05 -9.19 -8.46
N LEU A 141 -9.00 -9.06 -9.28
CA LEU A 141 -7.95 -8.06 -9.11
C LEU A 141 -8.17 -6.84 -10.00
N GLY A 142 -8.68 -7.05 -11.21
CA GLY A 142 -8.93 -6.00 -12.18
C GLY A 142 -8.76 -6.48 -13.61
N PRO A 143 -9.17 -5.66 -14.59
CA PRO A 143 -9.01 -5.98 -15.99
C PRO A 143 -7.81 -5.24 -16.60
N LYS A 144 -7.38 -5.72 -17.76
CA LYS A 144 -6.50 -4.99 -18.67
C LYS A 144 -7.17 -4.97 -20.03
N LEU A 145 -7.97 -3.93 -20.23
CA LEU A 145 -8.88 -3.78 -21.37
C LEU A 145 -8.17 -3.85 -22.73
N GLU A 146 -6.95 -3.31 -22.79
CA GLU A 146 -6.12 -3.28 -24.01
C GLU A 146 -5.67 -4.69 -24.45
N GLU A 147 -5.64 -5.64 -23.53
CA GLU A 147 -5.20 -7.02 -23.77
C GLU A 147 -6.37 -8.04 -23.72
N ASP A 148 -7.61 -7.57 -23.55
CA ASP A 148 -8.79 -8.43 -23.36
C ASP A 148 -8.61 -9.44 -22.19
N LEU A 149 -7.98 -8.99 -21.10
CA LEU A 149 -7.64 -9.83 -19.94
C LEU A 149 -8.36 -9.42 -18.66
N VAL A 150 -8.73 -10.42 -17.86
CA VAL A 150 -9.13 -10.23 -16.45
C VAL A 150 -8.23 -11.04 -15.54
N TYR A 151 -7.73 -10.37 -14.49
CA TYR A 151 -6.83 -10.95 -13.51
C TYR A 151 -7.58 -11.34 -12.24
N TRP A 152 -7.25 -12.53 -11.76
CA TRP A 152 -7.79 -13.13 -10.54
C TRP A 152 -6.65 -13.60 -9.63
N ALA A 153 -6.95 -13.83 -8.36
CA ALA A 153 -6.06 -14.55 -7.45
C ALA A 153 -6.81 -15.62 -6.67
N VAL A 154 -6.08 -16.64 -6.21
CA VAL A 154 -6.61 -17.74 -5.39
C VAL A 154 -5.54 -18.16 -4.38
N ASP A 155 -5.94 -18.56 -3.18
CA ASP A 155 -5.04 -19.21 -2.21
C ASP A 155 -5.26 -20.72 -2.26
N LEU A 156 -4.18 -21.48 -2.44
CA LEU A 156 -4.21 -22.94 -2.52
C LEU A 156 -4.31 -23.61 -1.13
N ALA A 157 -4.18 -22.85 -0.03
CA ALA A 157 -4.22 -23.26 1.38
C ALA A 157 -3.10 -24.23 1.84
N GLU A 158 -2.62 -25.11 0.97
CA GLU A 158 -1.52 -26.05 1.22
C GLU A 158 -0.20 -25.59 0.58
N ASP A 159 0.91 -26.18 1.03
CA ASP A 159 2.22 -26.01 0.40
C ASP A 159 2.23 -26.73 -0.96
N GLY A 160 1.65 -26.10 -1.98
CA GLY A 160 1.67 -26.60 -3.35
C GLY A 160 3.09 -26.66 -3.88
N PHE A 161 3.52 -27.84 -4.35
CA PHE A 161 4.78 -28.00 -5.05
C PHE A 161 4.55 -27.72 -6.54
N VAL A 162 5.00 -26.57 -7.03
CA VAL A 162 5.00 -26.26 -8.46
C VAL A 162 6.46 -26.29 -8.93
N SER A 163 6.91 -27.40 -9.52
CA SER A 163 8.31 -27.51 -9.97
C SER A 163 8.56 -26.83 -11.31
N GLU A 164 7.60 -26.93 -12.24
CA GLU A 164 7.78 -26.46 -13.61
C GLU A 164 6.43 -26.28 -14.31
N LEU A 165 6.18 -25.11 -14.89
CA LEU A 165 5.04 -24.87 -15.78
C LEU A 165 5.52 -24.09 -17.01
N GLY A 166 5.27 -24.63 -18.20
CA GLY A 166 5.69 -24.01 -19.46
C GLY A 166 7.21 -23.80 -19.59
N GLY A 167 8.03 -24.69 -19.02
CA GLY A 167 9.49 -24.59 -19.02
C GLY A 167 10.06 -23.56 -18.03
N ARG A 168 9.22 -22.97 -17.17
CA ARG A 168 9.62 -22.03 -16.13
C ARG A 168 9.59 -22.71 -14.77
N LYS A 169 10.65 -22.53 -13.98
CA LYS A 169 10.65 -22.90 -12.57
C LYS A 169 9.95 -21.83 -11.76
N LEU A 170 8.87 -22.22 -11.09
CA LEU A 170 8.03 -21.35 -10.29
C LEU A 170 8.24 -21.66 -8.81
N CYS A 171 8.04 -20.67 -7.96
CA CYS A 171 8.14 -20.84 -6.52
C CYS A 171 7.20 -19.90 -5.77
N PHE A 172 6.75 -20.30 -4.57
CA PHE A 172 6.00 -19.43 -3.67
C PHE A 172 6.97 -18.66 -2.78
N VAL A 173 6.91 -17.33 -2.82
CA VAL A 173 7.85 -16.46 -2.10
C VAL A 173 7.09 -15.47 -1.23
N GLU A 174 7.62 -15.22 -0.04
CA GLU A 174 7.03 -14.28 0.91
C GLU A 174 7.04 -12.84 0.40
N LEU A 175 5.94 -12.11 0.57
CA LEU A 175 5.77 -10.83 -0.12
C LEU A 175 6.76 -9.75 0.35
N ARG A 176 7.16 -9.76 1.63
CA ARG A 176 8.21 -8.84 2.14
C ARG A 176 9.56 -9.17 1.51
N THR A 177 9.86 -10.45 1.31
CA THR A 177 11.05 -10.88 0.56
C THR A 177 11.08 -10.29 -0.85
N LEU A 178 9.97 -10.41 -1.60
CA LEU A 178 9.87 -9.84 -2.95
C LEU A 178 10.02 -8.32 -2.94
N MET A 179 9.43 -7.64 -1.95
CA MET A 179 9.55 -6.20 -1.77
C MET A 179 11.02 -5.76 -1.62
N VAL A 180 11.84 -6.52 -0.89
CA VAL A 180 13.28 -6.24 -0.74
C VAL A 180 14.07 -6.62 -1.99
N ALA A 181 13.70 -7.72 -2.66
CA ALA A 181 14.38 -8.20 -3.86
C ALA A 181 14.10 -7.34 -5.12
N ALA A 182 13.01 -6.59 -5.15
CA ALA A 182 12.58 -5.80 -6.29
C ALA A 182 13.61 -4.74 -6.71
N ASP A 183 13.71 -4.50 -8.02
CA ASP A 183 14.34 -3.28 -8.51
C ASP A 183 13.40 -2.09 -8.37
N TRP A 184 13.63 -1.29 -7.34
CA TRP A 184 12.80 -0.12 -7.01
C TRP A 184 12.90 1.01 -8.05
N ALA A 185 13.88 0.95 -8.96
CA ALA A 185 13.96 1.83 -10.11
C ALA A 185 13.12 1.34 -11.31
N ASP A 186 12.76 0.05 -11.34
CA ASP A 186 11.91 -0.53 -12.38
C ASP A 186 10.43 -0.39 -12.02
N GLN A 187 9.71 0.44 -12.78
CA GLN A 187 8.28 0.64 -12.59
C GLN A 187 7.48 -0.67 -12.71
N ARG A 188 7.91 -1.62 -13.56
CA ARG A 188 7.19 -2.89 -13.74
C ARG A 188 7.26 -3.75 -12.47
N ALA A 189 8.43 -3.80 -11.82
CA ALA A 189 8.59 -4.51 -10.56
C ALA A 189 7.69 -3.90 -9.46
N MET A 190 7.59 -2.58 -9.42
CA MET A 190 6.72 -1.87 -8.47
C MET A 190 5.23 -2.12 -8.74
N ASP A 191 4.82 -2.12 -10.01
CA ASP A 191 3.46 -2.45 -10.45
C ASP A 191 3.09 -3.88 -10.04
N GLU A 192 3.99 -4.85 -10.25
CA GLU A 192 3.79 -6.24 -9.84
C GLU A 192 3.65 -6.38 -8.31
N LEU A 193 4.47 -5.67 -7.52
CA LEU A 193 4.30 -5.61 -6.07
C LEU A 193 2.92 -5.06 -5.69
N ALA A 194 2.45 -4.00 -6.34
CA ALA A 194 1.13 -3.42 -6.08
C ALA A 194 -0.04 -4.37 -6.41
N ILE A 195 0.12 -5.21 -7.42
CA ILE A 195 -0.84 -6.26 -7.72
C ILE A 195 -0.80 -7.35 -6.66
N ALA A 196 0.38 -7.89 -6.36
CA ALA A 196 0.57 -8.97 -5.39
C ALA A 196 0.12 -8.58 -3.98
N GLY A 197 0.43 -7.34 -3.56
CA GLY A 197 -0.01 -6.78 -2.30
C GLY A 197 -1.53 -6.63 -2.20
N ASN A 198 -2.18 -6.19 -3.28
CA ASN A 198 -3.63 -6.14 -3.31
C ASN A 198 -4.27 -7.53 -3.24
N ALA A 199 -3.75 -8.48 -4.00
CA ALA A 199 -4.22 -9.86 -4.02
C ALA A 199 -4.07 -10.51 -2.63
N ARG A 200 -2.89 -10.41 -2.01
CA ARG A 200 -2.64 -10.91 -0.66
C ARG A 200 -3.62 -10.31 0.35
N ALA A 201 -3.82 -9.00 0.34
CA ALA A 201 -4.75 -8.34 1.26
C ALA A 201 -6.19 -8.85 1.13
N LEU A 202 -6.67 -9.08 -0.10
CA LEU A 202 -8.00 -9.63 -0.32
C LEU A 202 -8.10 -11.08 0.15
N LEU A 203 -7.16 -11.93 -0.26
CA LEU A 203 -7.13 -13.35 0.11
C LEU A 203 -7.04 -13.53 1.62
N GLU A 204 -6.15 -12.81 2.29
CA GLU A 204 -6.01 -12.90 3.75
C GLU A 204 -7.28 -12.42 4.46
N TRP A 205 -7.91 -11.34 3.96
CA TRP A 205 -9.19 -10.89 4.49
C TRP A 205 -10.29 -11.96 4.35
N HIS A 206 -10.30 -12.70 3.23
CA HIS A 206 -11.20 -13.85 3.07
C HIS A 206 -10.91 -14.96 4.07
N ASN A 207 -9.64 -15.22 4.37
CA ASN A 207 -9.22 -16.24 5.33
C ASN A 207 -9.65 -15.89 6.76
N VAL A 208 -9.50 -14.63 7.19
CA VAL A 208 -9.81 -14.23 8.58
C VAL A 208 -11.29 -13.86 8.80
N SER A 209 -12.03 -13.51 7.74
CA SER A 209 -13.43 -13.06 7.83
C SER A 209 -14.42 -14.16 7.44
N GLN A 210 -14.31 -15.36 8.02
CA GLN A 210 -15.16 -16.51 7.64
C GLN A 210 -16.59 -16.44 8.20
N PHE A 211 -16.78 -15.78 9.34
CA PHE A 211 -18.05 -15.70 10.06
C PHE A 211 -18.51 -14.25 10.24
N CYS A 212 -19.82 -14.06 10.37
CA CYS A 212 -20.44 -12.76 10.56
C CYS A 212 -20.22 -12.30 12.01
N GLY A 213 -19.50 -11.20 12.20
CA GLY A 213 -19.29 -10.62 13.53
C GLY A 213 -20.57 -10.11 14.24
N SER A 214 -21.74 -10.17 13.59
CA SER A 214 -23.02 -9.77 14.20
C SER A 214 -23.84 -10.95 14.74
N CYS A 215 -23.81 -12.11 14.09
CA CYS A 215 -24.67 -13.26 14.42
C CYS A 215 -23.93 -14.60 14.46
N GLY A 216 -22.64 -14.64 14.13
CA GLY A 216 -21.82 -15.86 14.12
C GLY A 216 -22.03 -16.80 12.93
N SER A 217 -23.02 -16.54 12.06
CA SER A 217 -23.26 -17.37 10.87
C SER A 217 -22.12 -17.26 9.85
N LYS A 218 -21.96 -18.28 8.99
CA LYS A 218 -20.96 -18.24 7.91
C LYS A 218 -21.20 -17.05 6.97
N THR A 219 -20.12 -16.58 6.37
CA THR A 219 -20.18 -15.57 5.31
C THR A 219 -19.69 -16.18 4.01
N PHE A 220 -20.21 -15.67 2.91
CA PHE A 220 -19.86 -16.13 1.57
C PHE A 220 -19.45 -14.96 0.69
N PRO A 221 -18.51 -15.16 -0.24
CA PRO A 221 -18.08 -14.14 -1.18
C PRO A 221 -19.24 -13.59 -2.03
N LYS A 222 -19.16 -12.30 -2.33
CA LYS A 222 -20.02 -11.59 -3.27
C LYS A 222 -19.20 -10.59 -4.07
N GLU A 223 -19.73 -10.21 -5.23
CA GLU A 223 -19.09 -9.24 -6.14
C GLU A 223 -17.66 -9.66 -6.49
N ALA A 224 -17.49 -10.91 -6.94
CA ALA A 224 -16.20 -11.46 -7.36
C ALA A 224 -15.12 -11.40 -6.26
N GLY A 225 -15.52 -11.72 -5.03
CA GLY A 225 -14.62 -11.68 -3.87
C GLY A 225 -14.31 -10.28 -3.33
N ARG A 226 -14.98 -9.21 -3.81
CA ARG A 226 -14.73 -7.85 -3.30
C ARG A 226 -15.45 -7.53 -2.00
N ARG A 227 -16.46 -8.32 -1.63
CA ARG A 227 -17.13 -8.27 -0.33
C ARG A 227 -17.64 -9.65 0.07
N LYS A 228 -18.15 -9.74 1.29
CA LYS A 228 -18.81 -10.92 1.84
C LYS A 228 -20.21 -10.59 2.31
N GLN A 229 -21.04 -11.62 2.37
CA GLN A 229 -22.44 -11.55 2.76
C GLN A 229 -22.71 -12.61 3.84
N CYS A 230 -23.40 -12.23 4.92
CA CYS A 230 -23.87 -13.19 5.92
C CYS A 230 -24.85 -14.18 5.30
N SER A 231 -24.71 -15.48 5.60
CA SER A 231 -25.58 -16.56 5.12
C SER A 231 -26.95 -16.60 5.81
N ASP A 232 -27.10 -15.95 6.96
CA ASP A 232 -28.38 -15.85 7.64
C ASP A 232 -29.27 -14.81 6.93
N GLU A 233 -30.41 -15.29 6.43
CA GLU A 233 -31.40 -14.51 5.69
C GLU A 233 -32.05 -13.40 6.52
N THR A 234 -32.07 -13.53 7.84
CA THR A 234 -32.57 -12.49 8.76
C THR A 234 -31.52 -11.42 9.02
N CYS A 235 -30.23 -11.80 9.05
CA CYS A 235 -29.12 -10.88 9.29
C CYS A 235 -28.71 -10.11 8.02
N ARG A 236 -28.39 -10.84 6.94
CA ARG A 236 -27.92 -10.29 5.65
C ARG A 236 -26.90 -9.14 5.76
N LYS A 237 -26.06 -9.14 6.80
CA LYS A 237 -25.00 -8.13 6.96
C LYS A 237 -23.97 -8.25 5.84
N ARG A 238 -23.60 -7.12 5.25
CA ARG A 238 -22.50 -6.99 4.29
C ARG A 238 -21.20 -6.76 5.07
N VAL A 239 -20.14 -7.43 4.65
CA VAL A 239 -18.80 -7.31 5.24
C VAL A 239 -17.83 -6.92 4.15
N TYR A 240 -17.03 -5.88 4.39
CA TYR A 240 -16.06 -5.34 3.44
C TYR A 240 -14.62 -5.65 3.90
N PRO A 241 -13.64 -5.65 2.97
CA PRO A 241 -12.23 -5.78 3.30
C PRO A 241 -11.80 -4.78 4.38
N ARG A 242 -11.09 -5.30 5.39
CA ARG A 242 -10.53 -4.50 6.48
C ARG A 242 -9.26 -3.80 6.01
N VAL A 243 -9.13 -2.51 6.33
CA VAL A 243 -7.92 -1.72 6.16
C VAL A 243 -7.67 -0.98 7.47
N ASP A 244 -6.54 -1.21 8.09
CA ASP A 244 -6.20 -0.64 9.40
C ASP A 244 -5.30 0.59 9.22
N PRO A 245 -5.80 1.81 9.50
CA PRO A 245 -5.01 3.02 9.32
C PRO A 245 -3.93 3.13 10.40
N VAL A 246 -2.72 3.47 9.97
CA VAL A 246 -1.53 3.62 10.82
C VAL A 246 -0.87 4.95 10.46
N VAL A 247 -0.70 5.85 11.41
CA VAL A 247 0.10 7.05 11.20
C VAL A 247 1.58 6.69 11.33
N ILE A 248 2.41 7.25 10.47
CA ILE A 248 3.87 7.15 10.57
C ILE A 248 4.45 8.55 10.39
N MET A 249 5.26 9.00 11.33
CA MET A 249 5.66 10.40 11.42
C MET A 249 7.16 10.56 11.62
N LEU A 250 7.75 11.45 10.84
CA LEU A 250 9.08 11.99 11.11
C LEU A 250 8.91 13.25 11.95
N VAL A 251 9.35 13.19 13.21
CA VAL A 251 9.31 14.33 14.12
C VAL A 251 10.58 15.17 13.93
N ILE A 252 10.41 16.46 13.65
CA ILE A 252 11.48 17.37 13.25
C ILE A 252 11.65 18.45 14.32
N ASP A 253 12.88 18.59 14.79
CA ASP A 253 13.36 19.76 15.55
C ASP A 253 13.95 20.75 14.54
N ARG A 254 13.20 21.81 14.26
CA ARG A 254 13.56 22.81 13.25
C ARG A 254 14.76 23.66 13.67
N GLU A 255 14.88 23.96 14.96
CA GLU A 255 15.89 24.89 15.46
C GLU A 255 17.29 24.28 15.39
N ASN A 256 17.38 22.97 15.63
CA ASN A 256 18.64 22.24 15.67
C ASN A 256 18.90 21.37 14.42
N ASP A 257 18.08 21.52 13.37
CA ASP A 257 18.14 20.76 12.10
C ASP A 257 18.36 19.24 12.28
N ARG A 258 17.49 18.63 13.09
CA ARG A 258 17.56 17.21 13.44
C ARG A 258 16.18 16.57 13.46
N ALA A 259 16.14 15.25 13.33
CA ALA A 259 14.90 14.48 13.36
C ALA A 259 14.98 13.37 14.42
N LEU A 260 13.85 13.09 15.04
CA LEU A 260 13.69 11.99 15.99
C LEU A 260 13.54 10.69 15.20
N LEU A 261 14.40 9.72 15.49
CA LEU A 261 14.24 8.35 15.02
C LEU A 261 14.19 7.42 16.22
N SER A 262 13.45 6.32 16.08
CA SER A 262 13.35 5.28 17.10
C SER A 262 13.80 3.92 16.59
N ARG A 263 14.05 3.03 17.55
CA ARG A 263 14.40 1.64 17.33
C ARG A 263 13.53 0.75 18.21
N GLN A 264 13.04 -0.34 17.64
CA GLN A 264 12.28 -1.36 18.35
C GLN A 264 13.11 -2.64 18.46
N SER A 265 13.02 -3.34 19.59
CA SER A 265 13.78 -4.57 19.86
C SER A 265 13.49 -5.70 18.86
N ARG A 266 12.30 -5.69 18.25
CA ARG A 266 11.87 -6.65 17.21
C ARG A 266 12.50 -6.41 15.83
N TYR A 267 13.11 -5.25 15.61
CA TYR A 267 13.68 -4.89 14.32
C TYR A 267 15.12 -5.38 14.15
N VAL A 268 15.61 -5.33 12.91
CA VAL A 268 17.01 -5.60 12.61
C VAL A 268 17.88 -4.72 13.52
N PRO A 269 18.90 -5.28 14.21
CA PRO A 269 19.76 -4.50 15.07
C PRO A 269 20.28 -3.25 14.36
N ARG A 270 20.21 -2.10 15.06
CA ARG A 270 20.61 -0.77 14.55
C ARG A 270 19.72 -0.18 13.44
N MET A 271 18.53 -0.74 13.19
CA MET A 271 17.53 -0.09 12.33
C MET A 271 16.82 1.04 13.09
N TRP A 272 16.98 2.26 12.59
CA TRP A 272 16.32 3.47 13.07
C TRP A 272 15.25 3.90 12.08
N SER A 273 14.04 4.21 12.56
CA SER A 273 12.88 4.53 11.72
C SER A 273 12.06 5.67 12.33
N CYS A 274 11.12 6.19 11.56
CA CYS A 274 10.03 7.03 12.06
C CYS A 274 9.20 6.29 13.13
N LEU A 275 8.58 7.06 14.03
CA LEU A 275 7.53 6.58 14.94
C LEU A 275 6.30 6.18 14.15
N ALA A 276 5.52 5.22 14.62
CA ALA A 276 4.29 4.81 13.96
C ALA A 276 3.33 4.07 14.90
N GLY A 277 2.04 4.37 14.78
CA GLY A 277 1.02 3.67 15.55
C GLY A 277 -0.38 3.78 14.97
N PHE A 278 -1.29 3.03 15.58
CA PHE A 278 -2.65 2.88 15.07
C PHE A 278 -3.49 4.09 15.43
N ILE A 279 -4.49 4.35 14.59
CA ILE A 279 -5.50 5.37 14.89
C ILE A 279 -6.56 4.76 15.80
N GLU A 280 -6.97 5.50 16.81
CA GLU A 280 -8.06 5.08 17.69
C GLU A 280 -9.44 5.56 17.20
N PRO A 281 -10.53 4.85 17.55
CA PRO A 281 -11.88 5.30 17.25
C PRO A 281 -12.18 6.68 17.86
N GLY A 282 -12.56 7.64 17.01
CA GLY A 282 -12.88 9.00 17.42
C GLY A 282 -11.71 9.98 17.31
N GLU A 283 -10.54 9.52 16.88
CA GLU A 283 -9.33 10.32 16.70
C GLU A 283 -9.15 10.76 15.24
N SER A 284 -8.71 12.00 15.02
CA SER A 284 -8.20 12.48 13.72
C SER A 284 -6.78 11.98 13.45
N LEU A 285 -6.30 12.07 12.20
CA LEU A 285 -4.94 11.63 11.86
C LEU A 285 -3.89 12.44 12.62
N GLU A 286 -4.14 13.75 12.77
CA GLU A 286 -3.25 14.68 13.43
C GLU A 286 -3.23 14.50 14.96
N GLU A 287 -4.35 14.08 15.55
CA GLU A 287 -4.40 13.69 16.97
C GLU A 287 -3.61 12.40 17.20
N ALA A 288 -3.77 11.38 16.34
CA ALA A 288 -3.01 10.13 16.44
C ALA A 288 -1.51 10.38 16.35
N VAL A 289 -1.06 11.24 15.42
CA VAL A 289 0.36 11.62 15.34
C VAL A 289 0.86 12.26 16.63
N ARG A 290 0.06 13.10 17.29
CA ARG A 290 0.44 13.75 18.55
C ARG A 290 0.49 12.75 19.70
N ARG A 291 -0.56 11.92 19.83
CA ARG A 291 -0.68 10.92 20.88
C ARG A 291 0.47 9.92 20.80
N GLU A 292 0.66 9.27 19.65
CA GLU A 292 1.70 8.26 19.45
C GLU A 292 3.11 8.83 19.67
N THR A 293 3.36 10.08 19.24
CA THR A 293 4.66 10.72 19.51
C THR A 293 4.88 10.93 21.01
N TRP A 294 3.84 11.37 21.73
CA TRP A 294 3.93 11.62 23.16
C TRP A 294 4.02 10.33 23.98
N GLU A 295 3.25 9.30 23.63
CA GLU A 295 3.26 7.98 24.30
C GLU A 295 4.63 7.32 24.17
N GLU A 296 5.16 7.21 22.95
CA GLU A 296 6.42 6.48 22.72
C GLU A 296 7.67 7.26 23.21
N THR A 297 7.63 8.60 23.21
CA THR A 297 8.86 9.42 23.39
C THR A 297 8.74 10.61 24.35
N GLY A 298 7.55 10.92 24.85
CA GLY A 298 7.29 12.11 25.68
C GLY A 298 7.38 13.45 24.95
N ILE A 299 7.61 13.45 23.64
CA ILE A 299 7.74 14.67 22.84
C ILE A 299 6.37 15.22 22.46
N GLU A 300 6.15 16.50 22.72
CA GLU A 300 4.96 17.21 22.25
C GLU A 300 5.22 17.76 20.86
N VAL A 301 4.24 17.63 19.95
CA VAL A 301 4.34 18.17 18.59
C VAL A 301 3.22 19.16 18.29
N GLY A 302 3.57 20.19 17.52
CA GLY A 302 2.68 21.26 17.08
C GLY A 302 2.04 20.95 15.73
N ASP A 303 2.57 21.58 14.69
CA ASP A 303 2.10 21.40 13.32
C ASP A 303 2.30 19.94 12.85
N VAL A 304 1.30 19.41 12.17
CA VAL A 304 1.31 18.07 11.55
C VAL A 304 0.97 18.23 10.08
N VAL A 305 1.84 17.75 9.19
CA VAL A 305 1.73 17.94 7.74
C VAL A 305 1.74 16.58 7.04
N TYR A 306 0.65 16.26 6.35
CA TYR A 306 0.56 15.05 5.54
C TYR A 306 1.57 15.05 4.39
N HIS A 307 2.22 13.91 4.18
CA HIS A 307 3.19 13.68 3.11
C HIS A 307 2.64 12.75 2.02
N SER A 308 2.37 11.49 2.37
CA SER A 308 1.93 10.46 1.43
C SER A 308 1.26 9.28 2.16
N SER A 309 0.80 8.28 1.41
CA SER A 309 0.26 7.04 1.98
C SER A 309 0.81 5.82 1.26
N GLN A 310 0.96 4.71 1.98
CA GLN A 310 1.41 3.43 1.44
C GLN A 310 0.52 2.30 1.96
N PRO A 311 -0.14 1.53 1.07
CA PRO A 311 -0.73 0.25 1.45
C PRO A 311 0.37 -0.70 1.96
N TRP A 312 0.12 -1.40 3.05
CA TRP A 312 1.10 -2.26 3.70
C TRP A 312 0.50 -3.65 4.00
N PRO A 313 0.40 -4.50 2.96
CA PRO A 313 -0.15 -5.85 3.04
C PRO A 313 0.90 -6.87 3.52
N VAL A 314 1.92 -6.41 4.24
CA VAL A 314 3.00 -7.26 4.80
C VAL A 314 3.04 -7.22 6.33
N GLY A 315 1.99 -6.70 6.95
CA GLY A 315 1.78 -6.77 8.40
C GLY A 315 1.57 -8.22 8.91
N PRO A 316 1.29 -8.38 10.21
CA PRO A 316 0.93 -9.67 10.81
C PRO A 316 -0.24 -10.32 10.05
N SER A 317 -0.26 -11.66 9.95
CA SER A 317 -1.29 -12.38 9.18
C SER A 317 -2.72 -12.09 9.65
N SER A 318 -2.93 -11.78 10.93
CA SER A 318 -4.25 -11.38 11.46
C SER A 318 -4.78 -10.04 10.93
N MET A 319 -3.94 -9.28 10.21
CA MET A 319 -4.23 -7.94 9.72
C MET A 319 -3.96 -7.86 8.21
N PRO A 320 -5.01 -8.05 7.38
CA PRO A 320 -4.85 -8.25 5.95
C PRO A 320 -4.11 -7.11 5.23
N CYS A 321 -4.34 -5.86 5.66
CA CYS A 321 -3.70 -4.70 5.08
C CYS A 321 -3.72 -3.53 6.07
N GLN A 322 -2.54 -2.98 6.38
CA GLN A 322 -2.43 -1.67 7.02
C GLN A 322 -2.40 -0.58 5.94
N LEU A 323 -2.89 0.62 6.26
CA LEU A 323 -2.70 1.82 5.43
C LEU A 323 -1.79 2.78 6.20
N MET A 324 -0.52 2.82 5.80
CA MET A 324 0.46 3.73 6.38
C MET A 324 0.20 5.14 5.85
N LEU A 325 0.06 6.10 6.75
CA LEU A 325 -0.21 7.51 6.46
C LEU A 325 0.98 8.31 6.98
N GLY A 326 1.79 8.84 6.06
CA GLY A 326 3.05 9.52 6.36
C GLY A 326 2.86 10.99 6.70
N PHE A 327 3.51 11.44 7.78
CA PHE A 327 3.45 12.83 8.25
C PHE A 327 4.84 13.38 8.59
N PHE A 328 4.98 14.70 8.44
CA PHE A 328 5.97 15.48 9.17
C PHE A 328 5.29 16.08 10.39
N ALA A 329 5.91 15.92 11.56
CA ALA A 329 5.45 16.53 12.80
C ALA A 329 6.56 17.44 13.35
N PHE A 330 6.20 18.58 13.94
CA PHE A 330 7.19 19.55 14.41
C PHE A 330 7.21 19.63 15.93
N ALA A 331 8.37 19.35 16.51
CA ALA A 331 8.55 19.27 17.96
C ALA A 331 8.37 20.63 18.65
N LYS A 332 7.69 20.60 19.80
CA LYS A 332 7.57 21.72 20.75
C LYS A 332 8.47 21.53 21.97
N THR A 333 8.70 20.27 22.35
CA THR A 333 9.60 19.88 23.44
C THR A 333 10.71 19.00 22.87
N LEU A 334 11.85 18.93 23.56
CA LEU A 334 13.05 18.24 23.08
C LEU A 334 13.56 17.13 24.02
N ASN A 335 13.03 17.08 25.25
CA ASN A 335 13.41 16.11 26.25
C ASN A 335 12.72 14.77 25.96
N ILE A 336 13.51 13.78 25.54
CA ILE A 336 12.99 12.45 25.22
C ILE A 336 12.81 11.66 26.52
N ASN A 337 11.62 11.08 26.69
CA ASN A 337 11.32 10.06 27.69
C ASN A 337 10.75 8.84 26.97
N VAL A 338 11.60 7.84 26.70
CA VAL A 338 11.24 6.67 25.90
C VAL A 338 10.40 5.69 26.72
N ASP A 339 9.26 5.28 26.19
CA ASP A 339 8.57 4.09 26.69
C ASP A 339 9.34 2.82 26.29
N LYS A 340 9.92 2.16 27.29
CA LYS A 340 10.73 0.95 27.11
C LYS A 340 9.91 -0.32 26.90
N GLU A 341 8.59 -0.28 27.09
CA GLU A 341 7.71 -1.39 26.74
C GLU A 341 7.56 -1.52 25.22
N GLU A 342 7.54 -0.39 24.49
CA GLU A 342 7.35 -0.35 23.04
C GLU A 342 8.65 -0.14 22.25
N LEU A 343 9.49 0.79 22.70
CA LEU A 343 10.71 1.19 22.02
C LEU A 343 11.96 0.73 22.79
N GLU A 344 12.95 0.25 22.05
CA GLU A 344 14.27 0.02 22.62
C GLU A 344 15.00 1.35 22.86
N ASP A 345 14.90 2.29 21.91
CA ASP A 345 15.52 3.61 22.02
C ASP A 345 14.88 4.64 21.08
N ALA A 346 15.04 5.93 21.40
CA ALA A 346 14.69 7.05 20.54
C ALA A 346 15.70 8.19 20.72
N GLN A 347 16.18 8.74 19.60
CA GLN A 347 17.25 9.74 19.61
C GLN A 347 17.03 10.80 18.54
N TRP A 348 17.50 12.01 18.84
CA TRP A 348 17.64 13.07 17.85
C TRP A 348 18.88 12.84 17.00
N HIS A 349 18.71 12.75 15.69
CA HIS A 349 19.80 12.62 14.74
C HIS A 349 19.87 13.83 13.82
N SER A 350 21.06 14.38 13.66
CA SER A 350 21.31 15.50 12.75
C SER A 350 21.01 15.10 11.31
N ARG A 351 20.62 16.07 10.49
CA ARG A 351 20.43 15.87 9.05
C ARG A 351 21.65 15.23 8.39
N GLU A 352 22.86 15.61 8.80
CA GLU A 352 24.10 15.06 8.25
C GLU A 352 24.29 13.57 8.56
N GLU A 353 24.01 13.14 9.78
CA GLU A 353 24.06 11.73 10.18
C GLU A 353 23.07 10.89 9.38
N VAL A 354 21.82 11.37 9.30
CA VAL A 354 20.75 10.69 8.55
C VAL A 354 21.07 10.63 7.05
N LYS A 355 21.65 11.70 6.49
CA LYS A 355 22.10 11.73 5.09
C LYS A 355 23.20 10.69 4.81
N LYS A 356 24.13 10.48 5.75
CA LYS A 356 25.15 9.42 5.65
C LYS A 356 24.52 8.02 5.68
N ALA A 357 23.51 7.82 6.53
CA ALA A 357 22.79 6.54 6.65
C ALA A 357 21.87 6.20 5.46
N LEU A 358 21.52 7.19 4.62
CA LEU A 358 20.78 6.96 3.37
C LEU A 358 21.65 6.43 2.21
N ALA A 359 22.86 5.94 2.47
CA ALA A 359 23.80 5.47 1.45
C ALA A 359 23.21 4.37 0.55
N VAL A 360 23.06 4.68 -0.74
CA VAL A 360 22.43 3.81 -1.75
C VAL A 360 23.15 2.45 -1.94
N ALA A 361 24.45 2.40 -1.67
CA ALA A 361 25.27 1.20 -1.90
C ALA A 361 24.85 0.02 -1.00
N GLU A 362 24.48 0.28 0.25
CA GLU A 362 24.06 -0.76 1.20
C GLU A 362 22.71 -1.36 0.81
N TYR A 363 21.74 -0.54 0.40
CA TYR A 363 20.44 -1.03 -0.06
C TYR A 363 20.56 -1.87 -1.33
N ARG A 364 21.42 -1.49 -2.28
CA ARG A 364 21.69 -2.30 -3.49
C ARG A 364 22.32 -3.64 -3.15
N LYS A 365 23.16 -3.72 -2.11
CA LYS A 365 23.71 -5.01 -1.64
C LYS A 365 22.59 -5.87 -1.06
N ALA A 366 21.78 -5.33 -0.16
CA ALA A 366 20.64 -6.06 0.43
C ALA A 366 19.64 -6.56 -0.64
N GLN A 367 19.33 -5.70 -1.61
CA GLN A 367 18.49 -6.02 -2.76
C GLN A 367 19.05 -7.22 -3.56
N ARG A 368 20.34 -7.17 -3.92
CA ARG A 368 21.00 -8.26 -4.67
C ARG A 368 21.01 -9.58 -3.89
N THR A 369 21.29 -9.53 -2.59
CA THR A 369 21.24 -10.72 -1.73
C THR A 369 19.84 -11.33 -1.70
N ALA A 370 18.81 -10.49 -1.52
CA ALA A 370 17.43 -10.95 -1.54
C ALA A 370 17.03 -11.52 -2.92
N ALA A 371 17.41 -10.86 -4.01
CA ALA A 371 17.14 -11.32 -5.38
C ALA A 371 17.82 -12.67 -5.69
N ALA A 372 19.09 -12.83 -5.30
CA ALA A 372 19.81 -14.11 -5.45
C ALA A 372 19.12 -15.24 -4.67
N LYS A 373 18.61 -14.95 -3.45
CA LYS A 373 17.86 -15.93 -2.67
C LYS A 373 16.53 -16.32 -3.32
N VAL A 374 15.77 -15.35 -3.84
CA VAL A 374 14.55 -15.62 -4.62
C VAL A 374 14.86 -16.54 -5.80
N GLU A 375 15.96 -16.28 -6.51
CA GLU A 375 16.41 -17.14 -7.60
C GLU A 375 16.77 -18.56 -7.12
N GLN A 376 17.46 -18.70 -5.98
CA GLN A 376 17.80 -20.01 -5.39
C GLN A 376 16.56 -20.80 -4.97
N ILE A 377 15.56 -20.14 -4.38
CA ILE A 377 14.26 -20.75 -4.04
C ILE A 377 13.59 -21.25 -5.31
N CYS A 378 13.54 -20.42 -6.36
CA CYS A 378 12.95 -20.82 -7.64
C CYS A 378 13.77 -21.89 -8.38
N LYS A 379 15.08 -22.02 -8.14
CA LYS A 379 15.88 -23.14 -8.64
C LYS A 379 15.67 -24.45 -7.85
N GLY A 380 14.97 -24.41 -6.72
CA GLY A 380 14.74 -25.54 -5.83
C GLY A 380 15.92 -25.87 -4.90
N VAL A 381 16.85 -24.92 -4.72
CA VAL A 381 18.09 -25.10 -3.95
C VAL A 381 17.88 -24.81 -2.46
N GLU A 382 17.02 -23.85 -2.13
CA GLU A 382 16.67 -23.49 -0.74
C GLU A 382 15.19 -23.70 -0.44
N ARG A 383 14.86 -24.14 0.79
CA ARG A 383 13.48 -24.19 1.29
C ARG A 383 13.06 -22.80 1.79
N SER A 384 11.81 -22.42 1.54
CA SER A 384 11.19 -21.15 1.97
C SER A 384 11.28 -20.96 3.49
N GLN A 385 12.36 -20.34 3.99
CA GLN A 385 12.51 -19.87 5.37
C GLN A 385 12.27 -18.35 5.44
N SER A 386 11.67 -17.91 6.55
CA SER A 386 11.36 -16.49 6.82
C SER A 386 12.64 -15.64 6.86
N LEU A 387 12.65 -14.53 6.13
CA LEU A 387 13.82 -13.69 5.88
C LEU A 387 14.06 -12.57 6.92
N SER A 388 13.23 -12.49 7.97
CA SER A 388 13.40 -11.48 9.02
C SER A 388 14.74 -11.60 9.77
N THR A 389 15.40 -12.76 9.71
CA THR A 389 16.66 -13.05 10.42
C THR A 389 17.93 -12.83 9.59
N ASP A 390 17.85 -12.73 8.26
CA ASP A 390 19.05 -12.74 7.38
C ASP A 390 19.57 -11.35 6.97
N PHE A 391 19.04 -10.26 7.53
CA PHE A 391 19.72 -8.96 7.47
C PHE A 391 21.08 -8.97 8.19
N ASN A 392 21.40 -10.06 8.89
CA ASN A 392 22.70 -10.34 9.47
C ASN A 392 23.63 -11.01 8.44
N LEU A 393 24.07 -10.29 7.40
CA LEU A 393 25.13 -10.78 6.51
C LEU A 393 26.21 -9.71 6.28
N GLU A 394 27.29 -9.91 7.03
CA GLU A 394 28.69 -9.73 6.63
C GLU A 394 29.08 -8.33 6.10
N SER A 395 29.36 -7.45 7.04
CA SER A 395 30.22 -6.28 6.83
C SER A 395 31.11 -6.13 8.07
N GLY A 396 32.44 -6.21 7.87
CA GLY A 396 33.45 -6.10 8.93
C GLY A 396 33.52 -4.73 9.61
N GLU A 397 32.75 -3.75 9.12
CA GLU A 397 32.40 -2.52 9.83
C GLU A 397 30.88 -2.36 9.73
N LEU A 398 30.18 -2.47 10.86
CA LEU A 398 28.73 -2.32 10.91
C LEU A 398 28.43 -0.81 10.90
N ALA A 399 27.67 -0.35 9.90
CA ALA A 399 27.22 1.03 9.87
C ALA A 399 26.52 1.41 11.18
N PRO A 400 26.79 2.60 11.76
CA PRO A 400 26.26 2.99 13.06
C PRO A 400 24.74 3.18 13.06
N MET A 401 24.14 3.40 11.90
CA MET A 401 22.72 3.62 11.70
C MET A 401 22.29 2.98 10.38
N PHE A 402 21.19 2.23 10.42
CA PHE A 402 20.51 1.70 9.24
C PHE A 402 19.09 2.25 9.16
N ILE A 403 18.66 2.78 8.02
CA ILE A 403 17.31 3.32 7.80
C ILE A 403 16.52 2.31 6.95
N PRO A 404 15.17 2.26 7.03
CA PRO A 404 14.38 1.48 6.09
C PRO A 404 14.75 1.76 4.63
N GLY A 405 14.71 0.72 3.80
CA GLY A 405 15.06 0.82 2.38
C GLY A 405 14.06 1.64 1.56
N PRO A 406 14.40 1.98 0.31
CA PRO A 406 13.65 2.91 -0.55
C PRO A 406 12.27 2.43 -1.00
N PHE A 407 11.85 1.24 -0.57
CA PHE A 407 10.51 0.71 -0.75
C PHE A 407 9.52 1.13 0.36
N ALA A 408 10.02 1.59 1.52
CA ALA A 408 9.21 1.87 2.71
C ALA A 408 8.92 3.37 2.85
N ILE A 409 7.69 3.74 3.22
CA ILE A 409 7.27 5.14 3.41
C ILE A 409 8.15 5.90 4.42
N ALA A 410 8.68 5.24 5.44
CA ALA A 410 9.66 5.82 6.37
C ALA A 410 10.90 6.37 5.64
N HIS A 411 11.45 5.61 4.69
CA HIS A 411 12.56 6.07 3.85
C HIS A 411 12.20 7.33 3.08
N HIS A 412 10.99 7.39 2.53
CA HIS A 412 10.55 8.55 1.75
C HIS A 412 10.35 9.78 2.62
N LEU A 413 9.78 9.65 3.82
CA LEU A 413 9.70 10.74 4.79
C LEU A 413 11.10 11.27 5.13
N ILE A 414 11.99 10.37 5.51
CA ILE A 414 13.36 10.69 5.90
C ILE A 414 14.14 11.34 4.75
N SER A 415 14.09 10.73 3.56
CA SER A 415 14.76 11.21 2.36
C SER A 415 14.18 12.54 1.87
N ALA A 416 12.85 12.71 1.91
CA ALA A 416 12.21 13.97 1.57
C ALA A 416 12.61 15.08 2.54
N TRP A 417 12.67 14.80 3.84
CA TRP A 417 13.19 15.76 4.82
C TRP A 417 14.63 16.10 4.50
N VAL A 418 15.56 15.12 4.45
CA VAL A 418 17.00 15.33 4.21
C VAL A 418 17.30 16.16 2.97
N ASN A 419 16.57 15.93 1.87
CA ASN A 419 16.79 16.58 0.57
C ASN A 419 16.06 17.92 0.39
N GLN A 420 15.15 18.30 1.29
CA GLN A 420 14.57 19.64 1.29
C GLN A 420 15.61 20.66 1.77
N ALA A 421 15.69 21.81 1.10
CA ALA A 421 16.51 22.92 1.59
C ALA A 421 15.93 23.43 2.92
N PRO A 422 16.77 23.81 3.91
CA PRO A 422 16.31 24.31 5.21
C PRO A 422 15.29 25.47 5.09
N ASP A 423 15.40 26.29 4.05
CA ASP A 423 14.59 27.49 3.83
C ASP A 423 13.23 27.25 3.14
N ASP A 424 12.98 26.05 2.59
CA ASP A 424 11.75 25.80 1.81
C ASP A 424 10.49 25.62 2.69
N VAL A 425 10.69 25.52 4.01
CA VAL A 425 9.61 25.53 5.00
C VAL A 425 9.19 26.96 5.36
N HIS A 426 10.07 27.96 5.20
CA HIS A 426 9.78 29.36 5.50
C HIS A 426 8.86 30.03 4.47
N SER A 427 8.96 29.64 3.19
CA SER A 427 8.28 30.34 2.09
C SER A 427 6.77 30.05 2.01
N LYS A 428 6.27 29.00 2.66
CA LYS A 428 4.83 28.66 2.69
C LYS A 428 4.07 29.14 3.93
N GLN A 429 4.76 29.58 4.98
CA GLN A 429 4.14 29.94 6.28
C GLN A 429 3.90 31.44 6.50
N GLN A 430 4.50 32.37 5.74
CA GLN A 430 4.27 33.82 5.93
C GLN A 430 3.03 34.40 5.22
N ALA A 431 2.24 33.59 4.51
CA ALA A 431 1.00 34.04 3.85
C ALA A 431 -0.28 33.74 4.65
N GLY A 432 -0.17 33.62 5.99
CA GLY A 432 -1.30 33.49 6.91
C GLY A 432 -1.70 34.84 7.50
N VAL A 433 -2.90 35.30 7.14
CA VAL A 433 -3.49 36.60 7.44
C VAL A 433 -3.49 36.95 8.94
N SER A 434 -2.93 38.12 9.27
CA SER A 434 -3.15 38.82 10.53
C SER A 434 -4.64 39.18 10.65
N LEU A 435 -5.36 38.51 11.56
CA LEU A 435 -6.72 38.89 11.96
C LEU A 435 -6.63 39.93 13.08
N SER A 436 -6.48 41.19 12.70
CA SER A 436 -6.68 42.35 13.57
C SER A 436 -7.59 43.37 12.88
N SER A 437 -8.80 42.95 12.52
CA SER A 437 -10.01 43.78 12.36
C SER A 437 -11.09 42.95 11.67
N LEU A 438 -12.04 42.45 12.45
CA LEU A 438 -13.47 42.32 12.13
C LEU A 438 -14.23 41.89 13.38
#